data_AF-V9VXL9-F1
#
_entry.id   AF-V9VXL9-F1
#
_cell.length_a   1.000
_cell.length_b   1.000
_cell.length_c   1.000
_cell.angle_alpha   90.00
_cell.angle_beta   90.00
_cell.angle_gamma   90.00
#
_symmetry.space_group_name_H-M   'P 1'
#
loop_
_entity.id
_entity.type
_entity.pdbx_description
1 polymer ?
#
loop_
_entity_poly.entity_id
_entity_poly.type
_entity_poly.pdbx_seq_one_letter_code
_entity_poly.pdbx_strand_id
1 'polypeptide(L)'
;MMAISRGQAPDQIKEDPGIITINSVNSPRLFDDAMGNGLIAMAEDGQPVTVTPFTLMGAMTPVDLQAAYETMMATWGAVLGGANTVYHAAGWLEAAKRKEEIGSGDP
;
A
#
# COMPACT_ATOMS: atom_id res chain seq x y z
N MET A 1 -8.61 -4.32 -19.06
CA MET A 1 -8.46 -3.10 -19.90
C MET A 1 -7.07 -2.97 -20.52
N MET A 2 -6.00 -3.20 -19.76
CA MET A 2 -4.62 -3.05 -20.26
C MET A 2 -4.35 -3.87 -21.55
N ALA A 3 -4.66 -5.17 -21.55
CA ALA A 3 -4.53 -6.03 -22.74
C ALA A 3 -5.27 -5.46 -23.98
N ILE A 4 -6.51 -5.00 -23.80
CA ILE A 4 -7.34 -4.41 -24.86
C ILE A 4 -6.70 -3.14 -25.42
N SER A 5 -6.22 -2.25 -24.55
CA SER A 5 -5.57 -1.00 -24.99
C SER A 5 -4.29 -1.23 -25.78
N ARG A 6 -3.63 -2.38 -25.59
CA ARG A 6 -2.41 -2.76 -26.30
C ARG A 6 -2.65 -3.72 -27.47
N GLY A 7 -3.91 -4.09 -27.74
CA GLY A 7 -4.25 -5.09 -28.77
C GLY A 7 -3.66 -6.48 -28.50
N GLN A 8 -3.39 -6.80 -27.23
CA GLN A 8 -2.78 -8.05 -26.79
C GLN A 8 -3.83 -9.01 -26.24
N ALA A 9 -3.55 -10.31 -26.35
CA ALA A 9 -4.32 -11.33 -25.64
C ALA A 9 -3.98 -11.29 -24.12
N PRO A 10 -4.91 -11.68 -23.23
CA PRO A 10 -4.71 -11.56 -21.78
C PRO A 10 -3.53 -12.36 -21.23
N ASP A 11 -3.13 -13.46 -21.86
CA ASP A 11 -1.98 -14.26 -21.48
C ASP A 11 -0.65 -13.58 -21.82
N GLN A 12 -0.62 -12.76 -22.87
CA GLN A 12 0.59 -12.04 -23.32
C GLN A 12 1.03 -10.95 -22.35
N ILE A 13 0.13 -10.44 -21.51
CA ILE A 13 0.45 -9.35 -20.58
C ILE A 13 1.48 -9.74 -19.51
N LYS A 14 1.62 -11.04 -19.24
CA LYS A 14 2.58 -11.57 -18.25
C LYS A 14 4.03 -11.40 -18.71
N GLU A 15 4.25 -11.49 -20.01
CA GLU A 15 5.57 -11.35 -20.63
C GLU A 15 5.88 -9.88 -21.01
N ASP A 16 4.87 -9.00 -20.98
CA ASP A 16 4.96 -7.59 -21.36
C ASP A 16 4.21 -6.70 -20.35
N PRO A 17 4.79 -6.50 -19.14
CA PRO A 17 4.14 -5.72 -18.08
C PRO A 17 3.86 -4.28 -18.52
N GLY A 18 2.65 -3.79 -18.23
CA GLY A 18 2.18 -2.50 -18.73
C GLY A 18 1.60 -1.55 -17.68
N ILE A 19 1.38 -2.01 -16.46
CA ILE A 19 0.82 -1.22 -15.36
C ILE A 19 1.53 -1.50 -14.04
N ILE A 20 1.61 -0.48 -13.21
CA ILE A 20 2.08 -0.58 -11.82
C ILE A 20 0.92 -0.29 -10.88
N THR A 21 0.80 -1.06 -9.80
CA THR A 21 -0.20 -0.80 -8.75
C THR A 21 0.41 -0.17 -7.52
N ILE A 22 -0.40 0.63 -6.83
CA ILE A 22 -0.09 1.16 -5.50
C ILE A 22 -1.05 0.49 -4.53
N ASN A 23 -0.55 -0.47 -3.76
CA ASN A 23 -1.31 -1.13 -2.71
C ASN A 23 -0.96 -0.51 -1.36
N SER A 24 -1.89 0.31 -0.86
CA SER A 24 -1.74 0.95 0.44
C SER A 24 -2.08 -0.02 1.56
N VAL A 25 -1.29 0.00 2.62
CA VAL A 25 -1.62 -0.71 3.87
C VAL A 25 -2.34 0.27 4.78
N ASN A 26 -3.54 -0.10 5.25
CA ASN A 26 -4.26 0.71 6.22
C ASN A 26 -3.57 0.61 7.58
N SER A 27 -3.29 1.74 8.21
CA SER A 27 -2.64 1.77 9.50
C SER A 27 -3.64 1.76 10.66
N PRO A 28 -3.36 1.07 11.77
CA PRO A 28 -2.13 0.31 12.01
C PRO A 28 -2.26 -1.14 11.50
N ARG A 29 -1.48 -1.47 10.45
CA ARG A 29 -1.12 -2.84 10.04
C ARG A 29 -2.23 -3.71 9.43
N LEU A 30 -3.28 -3.12 8.88
CA LEU A 30 -4.33 -3.87 8.19
C LEU A 30 -4.13 -3.82 6.68
N PHE A 31 -3.83 -4.99 6.10
CA PHE A 31 -4.09 -5.23 4.69
C PHE A 31 -5.54 -5.68 4.59
N ASP A 32 -6.40 -4.86 4.00
CA ASP A 32 -7.79 -5.25 3.81
C ASP A 32 -7.94 -6.27 2.67
N ASP A 33 -9.07 -6.97 2.66
CA ASP A 33 -9.34 -8.04 1.70
C ASP A 33 -9.32 -7.54 0.25
N ALA A 34 -9.70 -6.28 0.01
CA ALA A 34 -9.71 -5.70 -1.33
C ALA A 34 -8.29 -5.49 -1.86
N MET A 35 -7.41 -4.92 -1.04
CA MET A 35 -5.98 -4.79 -1.35
C MET A 35 -5.33 -6.16 -1.47
N GLY A 36 -5.70 -7.13 -0.61
CA GLY A 36 -5.28 -8.54 -0.66
C GLY A 36 -5.56 -9.18 -2.01
N ASN A 37 -6.82 -9.15 -2.43
CA ASN A 37 -7.24 -9.71 -3.71
C ASN A 37 -6.63 -8.96 -4.90
N GLY A 38 -6.50 -7.63 -4.81
CA GLY A 38 -5.83 -6.83 -5.82
C GLY A 38 -4.35 -7.18 -5.97
N LEU A 39 -3.64 -7.45 -4.87
CA LEU A 39 -2.26 -7.91 -4.90
C LEU A 39 -2.13 -9.23 -5.66
N ILE A 40 -2.96 -10.20 -5.28
CA ILE A 40 -2.92 -11.56 -5.85
C ILE A 40 -3.20 -11.50 -7.34
N ALA A 41 -4.27 -10.81 -7.77
CA ALA A 41 -4.63 -10.72 -9.17
C ALA A 41 -3.50 -10.11 -10.03
N MET A 42 -2.86 -9.05 -9.52
CA MET A 42 -1.76 -8.39 -10.24
C MET A 42 -0.51 -9.25 -10.30
N ALA A 43 -0.19 -9.96 -9.20
CA ALA A 43 0.93 -10.90 -9.16
C ALA A 43 0.70 -12.09 -10.12
N GLU A 44 -0.52 -12.64 -10.17
CA GLU A 44 -0.89 -13.73 -11.07
C GLU A 44 -0.80 -13.32 -12.56
N ASP A 45 -1.11 -12.06 -12.88
CA ASP A 45 -1.03 -11.48 -14.22
C ASP A 45 0.36 -10.92 -14.56
N GLY A 46 1.38 -11.20 -13.74
CA GLY A 46 2.77 -10.78 -13.98
C GLY A 46 2.96 -9.26 -13.96
N GLN A 47 2.04 -8.52 -13.36
CA GLN A 47 2.11 -7.07 -13.27
C GLN A 47 2.88 -6.65 -12.01
N PRO A 48 3.76 -5.64 -12.09
CA PRO A 48 4.47 -5.11 -10.92
C PRO A 48 3.52 -4.65 -9.81
N VAL A 49 3.66 -5.30 -8.65
CA VAL A 49 2.95 -4.92 -7.43
C VAL A 49 3.84 -4.04 -6.56
N THR A 50 3.41 -2.80 -6.32
CA THR A 50 4.05 -1.92 -5.33
C THR A 50 3.23 -1.86 -4.06
N VAL A 51 3.86 -2.09 -2.92
CA VAL A 51 3.24 -1.91 -1.60
C VAL A 51 3.76 -0.64 -0.97
N THR A 52 2.84 0.21 -0.53
CA THR A 52 3.16 1.49 0.10
C THR A 52 2.55 1.54 1.50
N PRO A 53 3.30 1.16 2.55
CA PRO A 53 2.88 1.47 3.91
C PRO A 53 2.81 2.99 4.07
N PHE A 54 1.61 3.49 4.35
CA PHE A 54 1.40 4.90 4.63
C PHE A 54 1.35 5.10 6.14
N THR A 55 2.41 5.69 6.66
CA THR A 55 2.60 5.90 8.10
C THR A 55 2.78 7.38 8.38
N LEU A 56 1.93 7.92 9.25
CA LEU A 56 2.06 9.26 9.76
C LEU A 56 2.35 9.20 11.26
N MET A 57 3.59 9.54 11.60
CA MET A 57 4.06 9.60 12.99
C MET A 57 3.22 10.58 13.81
N GLY A 58 2.70 10.14 14.95
CA GLY A 58 1.80 10.90 15.82
C GLY A 58 0.30 10.72 15.54
N ALA A 59 -0.06 10.03 14.46
CA ALA A 59 -1.46 9.69 14.16
C ALA A 59 -1.66 8.17 14.01
N MET A 60 -0.79 7.53 13.22
CA MET A 60 -0.90 6.12 12.85
C MET A 60 0.21 5.25 13.46
N THR A 61 1.28 5.88 13.94
CA THR A 61 2.34 5.26 14.75
C THR A 61 2.82 6.26 15.81
N PRO A 62 3.52 5.81 16.87
CA PRO A 62 4.22 6.71 17.77
C PRO A 62 5.11 7.72 17.01
N VAL A 63 5.35 8.89 17.60
CA VAL A 63 6.30 9.90 17.07
C VAL A 63 7.73 9.46 17.34
N ASP A 64 8.09 8.31 16.79
CA ASP A 64 9.38 7.67 16.95
C ASP A 64 9.79 6.95 15.65
N LEU A 65 11.05 7.13 15.26
CA LEU A 65 11.57 6.61 14.00
C LEU A 65 11.66 5.08 14.01
N GLN A 66 12.01 4.48 15.15
CA GLN A 66 12.06 3.02 15.28
C GLN A 66 10.65 2.44 15.15
N ALA A 67 9.65 3.05 15.78
CA ALA A 67 8.25 2.63 15.67
C ALA A 67 7.71 2.74 14.23
N ALA A 68 8.12 3.78 13.48
CA ALA A 68 7.81 3.92 12.05
C ALA A 68 8.44 2.80 11.22
N TYR A 69 9.71 2.47 11.49
CA TYR A 69 10.42 1.38 10.82
C TYR A 69 9.79 0.01 11.12
N GLU A 70 9.45 -0.28 12.38
CA GLU A 70 8.79 -1.53 12.76
C GLU A 70 7.41 -1.67 12.10
N THR A 71 6.69 -0.56 11.94
CA THR A 71 5.41 -0.55 11.23
C THR A 71 5.59 -0.79 9.72
N MET A 72 6.66 -0.26 9.11
CA MET A 72 7.05 -0.62 7.74
C MET A 72 7.32 -2.12 7.62
N MET A 73 8.04 -2.71 8.57
CA MET A 73 8.38 -4.14 8.52
C MET A 73 7.15 -5.06 8.57
N ALA A 74 5.99 -4.57 9.02
CA ALA A 74 4.74 -5.32 8.94
C ALA A 74 4.31 -5.63 7.50
N THR A 75 4.74 -4.85 6.50
CA THR A 75 4.43 -5.12 5.08
C THR A 75 5.31 -6.21 4.46
N TRP A 76 6.24 -6.79 5.23
CA TRP A 76 7.11 -7.88 4.77
C TRP A 76 6.32 -9.11 4.30
N GLY A 77 5.15 -9.38 4.91
CA GLY A 77 4.25 -10.44 4.43
C GLY A 77 3.77 -10.23 2.99
N ALA A 78 3.54 -8.98 2.57
CA ALA A 78 3.15 -8.67 1.21
C ALA A 78 4.33 -8.82 0.22
N VAL A 79 5.56 -8.55 0.66
CA VAL A 79 6.79 -8.84 -0.11
C VAL A 79 6.91 -10.33 -0.39
N LEU A 80 6.75 -11.16 0.65
CA LEU A 80 6.77 -12.61 0.52
C LEU A 80 5.58 -13.14 -0.31
N GLY A 81 4.47 -12.40 -0.34
CA GLY A 81 3.26 -12.72 -1.10
C GLY A 81 3.30 -12.32 -2.58
N GLY A 82 4.43 -11.82 -3.10
CA GLY A 82 4.59 -11.49 -4.51
C GLY A 82 4.64 -9.99 -4.83
N ALA A 83 4.71 -9.11 -3.84
CA ALA A 83 5.01 -7.71 -4.09
C ALA A 83 6.46 -7.52 -4.58
N ASN A 84 6.63 -6.89 -5.74
CA ASN A 84 7.93 -6.71 -6.37
C ASN A 84 8.69 -5.50 -5.84
N THR A 85 8.00 -4.49 -5.30
CA THR A 85 8.65 -3.28 -4.79
C THR A 85 7.91 -2.72 -3.57
N VAL A 86 8.67 -2.24 -2.58
CA VAL A 86 8.12 -1.55 -1.40
C VAL A 86 8.64 -0.12 -1.39
N TYR A 87 7.72 0.84 -1.47
CA TYR A 87 8.02 2.26 -1.33
C TYR A 87 7.37 2.79 -0.06
N HIS A 88 8.19 3.14 0.93
CA HIS A 88 7.69 3.72 2.16
C HIS A 88 7.39 5.21 1.95
N ALA A 89 6.12 5.59 2.10
CA ALA A 89 5.73 7.00 2.17
C ALA A 89 5.56 7.37 3.65
N ALA A 90 6.60 7.99 4.22
CA ALA A 90 6.54 8.61 5.55
C ALA A 90 6.14 10.07 5.41
N GLY A 91 5.02 10.45 6.02
CA GLY A 91 4.65 11.86 6.17
C GLY A 91 4.87 12.33 7.60
N TRP A 92 5.50 13.49 7.77
CA TRP A 92 5.61 14.17 9.07
C TRP A 92 4.34 14.99 9.28
N LEU A 93 3.50 14.61 10.24
CA LEU A 93 2.23 15.29 10.48
C LEU A 93 2.33 16.30 11.62
N GLU A 94 2.26 17.57 11.24
CA GLU A 94 1.53 18.59 12.01
C GLU A 94 0.02 18.25 12.20
N ALA A 95 -0.50 17.11 11.71
CA ALA A 95 -1.92 16.76 11.83
C ALA A 95 -2.32 15.99 13.10
N ALA A 96 -1.43 15.77 14.07
CA ALA A 96 -1.86 15.44 15.43
C ALA A 96 -2.62 16.63 16.07
N LYS A 97 -2.23 17.88 15.76
CA LYS A 97 -2.86 19.09 16.34
C LYS A 97 -4.30 19.33 15.88
N ARG A 98 -4.68 18.89 14.67
CA ARG A 98 -6.05 19.11 14.17
C ARG A 98 -7.10 18.17 14.75
N LYS A 99 -6.71 17.07 15.40
CA LYS A 99 -7.69 16.20 16.08
C LYS A 99 -8.06 16.72 17.48
N GLU A 100 -7.26 17.61 18.05
CA GLU A 100 -7.59 18.34 19.29
C GLU A 100 -8.39 19.62 18.99
N GLU A 101 -8.15 20.28 17.86
CA GLU A 101 -8.91 21.48 17.46
C GLU A 101 -10.31 21.19 16.91
N ILE A 102 -10.51 19.99 16.34
CA ILE A 102 -11.81 19.55 15.83
C ILE A 102 -12.33 18.50 16.80
N GLY A 103 -12.99 18.98 17.86
CA GLY A 103 -13.59 18.14 18.90
C GLY A 103 -14.39 16.98 18.30
N SER A 104 -14.39 15.87 19.02
CA SER A 104 -15.14 14.64 18.73
C SER A 104 -16.64 14.93 18.57
N GLY A 105 -17.03 15.40 17.40
CA GLY A 105 -18.41 15.41 16.92
C GLY A 105 -18.67 14.08 16.23
N ASP A 106 -19.06 13.08 17.01
CA ASP A 106 -19.88 11.97 16.52
C ASP A 106 -21.28 12.54 16.23
N PRO A 107 -22.00 12.16 15.15
CA PRO A 107 -23.38 12.59 14.92
C PRO A 107 -24.35 12.25 16.06
#